data_AF-A0A1F2VIC3-F1
#
_entry.id   AF-A0A1F2VIC3-F1
#
_cell.length_a   1.000
_cell.length_b   1.000
_cell.length_c   1.000
_cell.angle_alpha   90.00
_cell.angle_beta   90.00
_cell.angle_gamma   90.00
#
_symmetry.space_group_name_H-M   'P 1'
#
loop_
_entity.id
_entity.type
_entity.pdbx_description
1 polymer ?
#
loop_
_entity_poly.entity_id
_entity_poly.type
_entity_poly.pdbx_seq_one_letter_code
_entity_poly.pdbx_strand_id
1 'polypeptide(L)'
;MLVESGLTPMQALQAGTLWGAEMLTARRKQPAKPMVGLVAEGGYADLVILSANPLEDIGNTRKIERVMKGGRFVELGYTPYYASTPPGIVRPTPYIQEPEISAILPNRVTEGSPEFEMVVDGEGFLPDSVVRVDGVAVPTTFVDIRTLRAKIPARVVAQAIPDRFVLSTNPEQRVGVYGDRTVKITVFTGPPDGGLSNSVSLKVMAKWLSNDKK
;
A
#
# COMPACT_ATOMS: atom_id res chain seq x y z
N MET A 1 29.50 -11.26 -8.95
CA MET A 1 29.91 -10.72 -10.26
C MET A 1 30.72 -9.41 -10.21
N LEU A 2 30.21 -8.23 -9.80
CA LEU A 2 31.03 -6.99 -9.82
C LEU A 2 32.07 -6.90 -8.69
N VAL A 3 31.67 -7.18 -7.45
CA VAL A 3 32.60 -7.16 -6.29
C VAL A 3 33.64 -8.29 -6.39
N GLU A 4 33.24 -9.46 -6.91
CA GLU A 4 34.16 -10.56 -7.26
C GLU A 4 35.20 -10.15 -8.30
N SER A 5 34.90 -9.14 -9.13
CA SER A 5 35.83 -8.59 -10.13
C SER A 5 36.73 -7.48 -9.56
N GLY A 6 36.68 -7.22 -8.25
CA GLY A 6 37.57 -6.28 -7.54
C GLY A 6 36.97 -4.90 -7.23
N LEU A 7 35.69 -4.65 -7.54
CA LEU A 7 35.02 -3.40 -7.13
C LEU A 7 34.65 -3.44 -5.64
N THR A 8 34.69 -2.28 -4.97
CA THR A 8 34.10 -2.19 -3.63
C THR A 8 32.58 -2.31 -3.71
N PRO A 9 31.89 -2.71 -2.61
CA PRO A 9 30.43 -2.74 -2.58
C PRO A 9 29.78 -1.40 -2.98
N MET A 10 30.34 -0.27 -2.53
CA MET A 10 29.85 1.06 -2.91
C MET A 10 30.02 1.32 -4.41
N GLN A 11 31.16 0.98 -5.00
CA GLN A 11 31.39 1.13 -6.44
C GLN A 11 30.44 0.24 -7.24
N ALA A 12 30.15 -0.98 -6.78
CA ALA A 12 29.18 -1.85 -7.42
C ALA A 12 27.76 -1.24 -7.40
N LEU A 13 27.37 -0.59 -6.30
CA LEU A 13 26.10 0.14 -6.22
C LEU A 13 26.08 1.34 -7.17
N GLN A 14 27.15 2.12 -7.24
CA GLN A 14 27.27 3.27 -8.15
C GLN A 14 27.21 2.83 -9.62
N ALA A 15 27.88 1.71 -9.96
CA ALA A 15 27.86 1.14 -11.30
C ALA A 15 26.44 0.71 -11.72
N GLY A 16 25.67 0.14 -10.79
CA GLY A 16 24.29 -0.29 -11.04
C GLY A 16 23.24 0.84 -11.03
N THR A 17 23.62 2.07 -10.67
CA THR A 17 22.68 3.19 -10.51
C THR A 17 23.21 4.47 -11.18
N LEU A 18 24.09 5.20 -10.50
CA LEU A 18 24.54 6.54 -10.88
C LEU A 18 25.32 6.56 -12.19
N TRP A 19 26.33 5.70 -12.37
CA TRP A 19 27.22 5.77 -13.54
C TRP A 19 26.46 5.55 -14.86
N GLY A 20 25.51 4.62 -14.87
CA GLY A 20 24.63 4.40 -16.03
C GLY A 20 23.75 5.61 -16.32
N ALA A 21 23.19 6.23 -15.28
CA ALA A 21 22.35 7.41 -15.42
C ALA A 21 23.15 8.63 -15.92
N GLU A 22 24.37 8.83 -15.40
CA GLU A 22 25.29 9.88 -15.86
C GLU A 22 25.68 9.66 -17.33
N MET A 23 26.00 8.44 -17.74
CA MET A 23 26.34 8.14 -19.13
C MET A 23 25.21 8.51 -20.10
N LEU A 24 23.95 8.31 -19.69
CA LEU A 24 22.77 8.65 -20.50
C LEU A 24 22.57 10.18 -20.63
N THR A 25 22.97 10.97 -19.63
CA THR A 25 22.87 12.43 -19.70
C THR A 25 24.14 13.10 -20.25
N ALA A 26 25.28 12.41 -20.24
CA ALA A 26 26.59 12.95 -20.63
C ALA A 26 26.70 13.40 -22.10
N ARG A 27 25.90 12.85 -23.01
CA ARG A 27 25.93 13.22 -24.45
C ARG A 27 25.04 14.41 -24.81
N ARG A 28 24.34 15.02 -23.85
CA ARG A 28 23.49 16.20 -24.11
C ARG A 28 24.33 17.46 -24.30
N LYS A 29 23.86 18.40 -25.13
CA LYS A 29 24.51 19.71 -25.37
C LYS A 29 24.80 20.50 -24.08
N GLN A 30 24.00 20.29 -23.04
CA GLN A 30 24.24 20.76 -21.68
C GLN A 30 24.16 19.54 -20.76
N PRO A 31 25.24 19.18 -20.05
CA PRO A 31 25.20 18.09 -19.09
C PRO A 31 24.24 18.47 -17.96
N ALA A 32 23.13 17.76 -17.89
CA ALA A 32 22.14 17.92 -16.83
C ALA A 32 22.36 16.85 -15.77
N LYS A 33 22.11 17.21 -14.50
CA LYS A 33 22.05 16.27 -13.38
C LYS A 33 21.12 15.10 -13.75
N PRO A 34 21.53 13.83 -13.58
CA PRO A 34 20.65 12.72 -13.84
C PRO A 34 19.40 12.79 -12.95
N MET A 35 18.26 12.40 -13.49
CA MET A 35 17.00 12.35 -12.73
C MET A 35 16.76 10.99 -12.07
N VAL A 36 17.58 9.97 -12.39
CA VAL A 36 17.47 8.60 -11.89
C VAL A 36 18.83 8.10 -11.42
N GLY A 37 18.86 7.05 -10.60
CA GLY A 37 20.11 6.43 -10.15
C GLY A 37 20.83 7.22 -9.06
N LEU A 38 20.21 8.25 -8.49
CA LEU A 38 20.67 8.93 -7.28
C LEU A 38 19.51 9.39 -6.40
N VAL A 39 19.81 9.58 -5.12
CA VAL A 39 18.90 10.18 -4.15
C VAL A 39 19.30 11.63 -3.94
N ALA A 40 18.61 12.55 -4.61
CA ALA A 40 18.81 13.98 -4.44
C ALA A 40 17.58 14.78 -4.88
N GLU A 41 17.49 16.02 -4.43
CA GLU A 41 16.43 16.94 -4.85
C GLU A 41 16.40 17.10 -6.38
N GLY A 42 15.18 17.14 -6.93
CA GLY A 42 14.92 17.21 -8.37
C GLY A 42 15.02 15.87 -9.12
N GLY A 43 15.43 14.79 -8.44
CA GLY A 43 15.40 13.43 -9.00
C GLY A 43 14.04 12.76 -8.85
N TYR A 44 13.79 11.72 -9.65
CA TYR A 44 12.64 10.85 -9.47
C TYR A 44 12.75 10.04 -8.19
N ALA A 45 11.61 9.83 -7.53
CA ALA A 45 11.50 9.06 -6.30
C ALA A 45 11.42 7.54 -6.62
N ASP A 46 12.53 7.02 -7.15
CA ASP A 46 12.75 5.60 -7.40
C ASP A 46 13.74 5.07 -6.35
N LEU A 47 13.24 4.29 -5.40
CA LEU A 47 14.00 3.82 -4.24
C LEU A 47 13.86 2.30 -4.06
N VAL A 48 14.93 1.67 -3.57
CA VAL A 48 14.91 0.28 -3.09
C VAL A 48 15.35 0.30 -1.64
N ILE A 49 14.49 -0.22 -0.76
CA ILE A 49 14.74 -0.29 0.69
C ILE A 49 15.19 -1.70 1.01
N LEU A 50 16.32 -1.83 1.69
CA LEU A 50 16.93 -3.11 2.05
C LEU A 50 16.83 -3.33 3.57
N SER A 51 16.63 -4.58 3.98
CA SER A 51 16.61 -4.96 5.39
C SER A 51 18.00 -5.23 5.98
N ALA A 52 19.05 -5.16 5.16
CA ALA A 52 20.45 -5.34 5.58
C ALA A 52 21.40 -4.41 4.81
N ASN A 53 22.54 -4.09 5.43
CA ASN A 53 23.52 -3.14 4.90
C ASN A 53 24.27 -3.72 3.68
N PRO A 54 24.14 -3.14 2.47
CA PRO A 54 24.83 -3.63 1.28
C PRO A 54 26.33 -3.31 1.24
N LEU A 55 26.84 -2.46 2.15
CA LEU A 55 28.26 -2.13 2.22
C LEU A 55 29.10 -3.14 3.00
N GLU A 56 28.45 -3.90 3.90
CA GLU A 56 29.07 -5.02 4.61
C GLU A 56 29.14 -6.27 3.72
N ASP A 57 28.06 -6.54 2.99
CA ASP A 57 27.97 -7.62 2.00
C ASP A 57 27.06 -7.18 0.86
N ILE A 58 27.60 -7.13 -0.37
CA ILE A 58 26.84 -6.73 -1.56
C ILE A 58 25.68 -7.68 -1.86
N GLY A 59 25.73 -8.92 -1.37
CA GLY A 59 24.62 -9.88 -1.45
C GLY A 59 23.36 -9.41 -0.73
N ASN A 60 23.47 -8.49 0.23
CA ASN A 60 22.33 -7.88 0.93
C ASN A 60 21.43 -7.04 0.02
N THR A 61 21.87 -6.69 -1.19
CA THR A 61 21.02 -6.05 -2.22
C THR A 61 19.81 -6.91 -2.63
N ARG A 62 19.83 -8.22 -2.36
CA ARG A 62 18.69 -9.12 -2.59
C ARG A 62 17.67 -9.13 -1.45
N LYS A 63 18.04 -8.60 -0.27
CA LYS A 63 17.17 -8.54 0.91
C LYS A 63 16.30 -7.29 0.85
N ILE A 64 15.48 -7.23 -0.19
CA ILE A 64 14.62 -6.09 -0.48
C ILE A 64 13.41 -6.14 0.45
N GLU A 65 13.22 -5.08 1.23
CA GLU A 65 12.04 -4.89 2.06
C GLU A 65 10.90 -4.27 1.25
N ARG A 66 11.20 -3.21 0.49
CA ARG A 66 10.22 -2.44 -0.30
C ARG A 66 10.88 -1.80 -1.52
N VAL A 67 10.06 -1.52 -2.54
CA VAL A 67 10.46 -0.76 -3.73
C VAL A 67 9.50 0.40 -3.91
N MET A 68 10.02 1.59 -4.21
CA MET A 68 9.26 2.77 -4.60
C MET A 68 9.61 3.13 -6.05
N LYS A 69 8.60 3.46 -6.84
CA LYS A 69 8.77 3.97 -8.21
C LYS A 69 7.90 5.21 -8.41
N GLY A 70 8.50 6.31 -8.84
CA GLY A 70 7.80 7.58 -9.06
C GLY A 70 7.05 8.08 -7.82
N GLY A 71 7.54 7.79 -6.62
CA GLY A 71 6.90 8.19 -5.35
C GLY A 71 5.83 7.23 -4.83
N ARG A 72 5.53 6.13 -5.52
CA ARG A 72 4.56 5.11 -5.08
C ARG A 72 5.26 3.82 -4.70
N PHE A 73 4.92 3.24 -3.55
CA PHE A 73 5.42 1.92 -3.17
C PHE A 73 4.80 0.83 -4.05
N VAL A 74 5.63 -0.11 -4.48
CA VAL A 74 5.27 -1.27 -5.28
C VAL A 74 5.11 -2.48 -4.36
N GLU A 75 4.02 -3.23 -4.53
CA GLU A 75 3.85 -4.50 -3.83
C GLU A 75 4.84 -5.54 -4.34
N LEU A 76 5.64 -6.10 -3.43
CA LEU A 76 6.61 -7.14 -3.75
C LEU A 76 5.94 -8.51 -3.63
N GLY A 77 5.68 -9.13 -4.78
CA GLY A 77 5.05 -10.44 -4.87
C GLY A 77 5.15 -11.03 -6.27
N TYR A 78 4.91 -12.34 -6.36
CA TYR A 78 4.79 -13.02 -7.65
C TYR A 78 3.44 -12.63 -8.27
N THR A 79 3.45 -11.79 -9.32
CA THR A 79 2.27 -11.67 -10.17
C THR A 79 2.32 -12.84 -11.17
N PRO A 80 1.29 -13.70 -11.25
CA PRO A 80 1.30 -14.85 -12.18
C PRO A 80 1.33 -14.45 -13.67
N TYR A 81 1.35 -13.16 -13.98
CA TYR A 81 1.15 -12.59 -15.31
C TYR A 81 2.45 -12.06 -15.96
N TYR A 82 3.57 -12.77 -15.78
CA TYR A 82 4.65 -12.75 -16.77
C TYR A 82 4.58 -14.04 -17.59
N ALA A 83 3.63 -14.11 -18.53
CA ALA A 83 3.54 -15.21 -19.47
C ALA A 83 4.42 -14.92 -20.70
N SER A 84 5.46 -15.71 -20.92
CA SER A 84 6.20 -15.83 -22.20
C SER A 84 5.42 -16.65 -23.25
N THR A 85 4.09 -16.66 -23.17
CA THR A 85 3.22 -17.27 -24.19
C THR A 85 2.80 -16.16 -25.16
N PRO A 86 2.95 -16.32 -26.49
CA PRO A 86 2.38 -15.36 -27.42
C PRO A 86 0.89 -15.18 -27.09
N PRO A 87 0.36 -13.95 -27.08
CA PRO A 87 -0.98 -13.71 -26.59
C PRO A 87 -1.96 -14.58 -27.39
N GLY A 88 -2.52 -15.58 -26.72
CA GLY A 88 -3.74 -16.22 -27.20
C GLY A 88 -4.79 -15.14 -27.40
N ILE A 89 -5.66 -15.30 -28.40
CA ILE A 89 -6.72 -14.36 -28.78
C ILE A 89 -7.25 -13.67 -27.52
N VAL A 90 -6.91 -12.38 -27.36
CA VAL A 90 -7.38 -11.57 -26.24
C VAL A 90 -8.88 -11.45 -26.44
N ARG A 91 -9.65 -12.32 -25.78
CA ARG A 91 -11.04 -11.99 -25.48
C ARG A 91 -10.94 -10.72 -24.64
N PRO A 92 -11.58 -9.60 -25.03
CA PRO A 92 -11.62 -8.45 -24.15
C PRO A 92 -12.35 -8.90 -22.89
N THR A 93 -11.58 -9.25 -21.85
CA THR A 93 -12.10 -9.26 -20.49
C THR A 93 -12.46 -7.81 -20.22
N PRO A 94 -13.74 -7.48 -20.00
CA PRO A 94 -14.09 -6.12 -19.60
C PRO A 94 -13.28 -5.80 -18.34
N TYR A 95 -12.40 -4.80 -18.42
CA TYR A 95 -11.70 -4.28 -17.24
C TYR A 95 -12.75 -3.60 -16.35
N ILE A 96 -13.31 -4.32 -15.38
CA ILE A 96 -14.03 -3.70 -14.28
C ILE A 96 -12.97 -3.32 -13.24
N GLN A 97 -12.97 -2.07 -12.80
CA GLN A 97 -11.94 -1.53 -11.91
C GLN A 97 -12.00 -2.22 -10.54
N GLU A 98 -10.82 -2.37 -9.90
CA GLU A 98 -10.74 -2.78 -8.50
C GLU A 98 -11.60 -1.83 -7.65
N PRO A 99 -12.32 -2.32 -6.62
CA PRO A 99 -13.17 -1.47 -5.81
C PRO A 99 -12.33 -0.41 -5.09
N GLU A 100 -12.83 0.81 -4.97
CA GLU A 100 -12.17 1.88 -4.21
C GLU A 100 -13.09 2.38 -3.11
N ILE A 101 -12.59 2.43 -1.87
CA ILE A 101 -13.27 3.03 -0.74
C ILE A 101 -12.94 4.52 -0.71
N SER A 102 -13.97 5.36 -0.74
CA SER A 102 -13.86 6.82 -0.60
C SER A 102 -14.12 7.29 0.83
N ALA A 103 -15.04 6.65 1.55
CA ALA A 103 -15.37 7.00 2.94
C ALA A 103 -15.94 5.82 3.73
N ILE A 104 -15.85 5.92 5.06
CA ILE A 104 -16.54 5.03 6.00
C ILE A 104 -17.28 5.85 7.05
N LEU A 105 -18.47 5.42 7.41
CA LEU A 105 -19.30 6.05 8.43
C LEU A 105 -19.87 5.00 9.39
N PRO A 106 -19.62 5.10 10.71
CA PRO A 106 -18.74 6.09 11.35
C PRO A 106 -17.26 5.84 11.05
N ASN A 107 -16.46 6.90 10.92
CA ASN A 107 -15.00 6.82 10.79
C ASN A 107 -14.27 6.79 12.15
N ARG A 108 -15.01 6.98 13.25
CA ARG A 108 -14.50 6.89 14.62
C ARG A 108 -15.50 6.19 15.53
N VAL A 109 -15.01 5.34 16.41
CA VAL A 109 -15.78 4.70 17.49
C VAL A 109 -15.01 4.75 18.80
N THR A 110 -15.69 4.46 19.90
CA THR A 110 -15.06 4.40 21.23
C THR A 110 -14.68 2.94 21.54
N GLU A 111 -13.58 2.76 22.27
CA GLU A 111 -13.19 1.46 22.79
C GLU A 111 -14.33 0.83 23.60
N GLY A 112 -14.65 -0.43 23.30
CA GLY A 112 -15.75 -1.16 23.93
C GLY A 112 -17.13 -0.86 23.33
N SER A 113 -17.23 -0.15 22.20
CA SER A 113 -18.48 -0.03 21.44
C SER A 113 -19.06 -1.42 21.13
N PRO A 114 -20.40 -1.60 21.24
CA PRO A 114 -21.06 -2.84 20.84
C PRO A 114 -20.97 -3.04 19.32
N GLU A 115 -21.55 -4.14 18.81
CA GLU A 115 -21.72 -4.30 17.37
C GLU A 115 -22.49 -3.10 16.79
N PHE A 116 -22.02 -2.61 15.64
CA PHE A 116 -22.63 -1.48 14.95
C PHE A 116 -22.65 -1.69 13.44
N GLU A 117 -23.54 -0.97 12.75
CA GLU A 117 -23.58 -0.92 11.30
C GLU A 117 -22.65 0.20 10.80
N MET A 118 -21.77 -0.15 9.86
CA MET A 118 -20.90 0.77 9.14
C MET A 118 -21.38 0.89 7.69
N VAL A 119 -21.49 2.12 7.20
CA VAL A 119 -21.66 2.44 5.79
C VAL A 119 -20.26 2.62 5.17
N VAL A 120 -20.04 1.98 4.03
CA VAL A 120 -18.81 2.08 3.24
C VAL A 120 -19.19 2.66 1.88
N ASP A 121 -18.68 3.84 1.58
CA ASP A 121 -18.89 4.52 0.31
C ASP A 121 -17.66 4.38 -0.59
N GLY A 122 -17.87 4.30 -1.89
CA GLY A 122 -16.81 3.98 -2.84
C GLY A 122 -17.26 3.88 -4.29
N GLU A 123 -16.46 3.21 -5.09
CA GLU A 123 -16.75 2.87 -6.49
C GLU A 123 -16.38 1.42 -6.77
N GLY A 124 -17.03 0.80 -7.76
CA GLY A 124 -16.70 -0.56 -8.21
C GLY A 124 -17.22 -1.67 -7.30
N PHE A 125 -18.19 -1.39 -6.41
CA PHE A 125 -18.82 -2.44 -5.61
C PHE A 125 -19.77 -3.27 -6.47
N LEU A 126 -19.77 -4.58 -6.20
CA LEU A 126 -20.64 -5.56 -6.83
C LEU A 126 -21.50 -6.25 -5.75
N PRO A 127 -22.59 -6.93 -6.14
CA PRO A 127 -23.44 -7.66 -5.19
C PRO A 127 -22.71 -8.71 -4.34
N ASP A 128 -21.57 -9.22 -4.80
CA ASP A 128 -20.71 -10.17 -4.10
C ASP A 128 -19.55 -9.51 -3.34
N SER A 129 -19.46 -8.17 -3.32
CA SER A 129 -18.45 -7.45 -2.55
C SER A 129 -18.62 -7.66 -1.05
N VAL A 130 -17.51 -7.96 -0.37
CA VAL A 130 -17.46 -8.24 1.06
C VAL A 130 -16.51 -7.27 1.75
N VAL A 131 -17.01 -6.59 2.78
CA VAL A 131 -16.17 -5.79 3.68
C VAL A 131 -15.34 -6.74 4.55
N ARG A 132 -14.05 -6.44 4.64
CA ARG A 132 -13.07 -7.15 5.46
C ARG A 132 -12.46 -6.20 6.47
N VAL A 133 -12.39 -6.68 7.70
CA VAL A 133 -11.81 -5.97 8.83
C VAL A 133 -10.57 -6.71 9.30
N ASP A 134 -9.41 -6.05 9.21
CA ASP A 134 -8.09 -6.66 9.41
C ASP A 134 -7.92 -7.98 8.61
N GLY A 135 -8.53 -8.05 7.42
CA GLY A 135 -8.53 -9.22 6.54
C GLY A 135 -9.66 -10.24 6.80
N VAL A 136 -10.43 -10.11 7.89
CA VAL A 136 -11.55 -10.99 8.22
C VAL A 136 -12.85 -10.47 7.62
N ALA A 137 -13.53 -11.29 6.82
CA ALA A 137 -14.84 -10.94 6.25
C ALA A 137 -15.89 -10.71 7.34
N VAL A 138 -16.68 -9.64 7.19
CA VAL A 138 -17.83 -9.34 8.04
C VAL A 138 -19.13 -9.40 7.24
N PRO A 139 -20.28 -9.65 7.89
CA PRO A 139 -21.58 -9.63 7.20
C PRO A 139 -21.76 -8.30 6.46
N THR A 140 -21.93 -8.39 5.14
CA THR A 140 -21.99 -7.25 4.22
C THR A 140 -23.28 -7.33 3.42
N THR A 141 -23.98 -6.21 3.33
CA THR A 141 -25.16 -6.02 2.50
C THR A 141 -24.81 -5.04 1.39
N PHE A 142 -24.90 -5.50 0.15
CA PHE A 142 -24.81 -4.62 -1.02
C PHE A 142 -26.04 -3.73 -1.11
N VAL A 143 -25.83 -2.41 -1.17
CA VAL A 143 -26.91 -1.44 -1.41
C VAL A 143 -26.92 -1.08 -2.89
N ASP A 144 -25.80 -0.56 -3.38
CA ASP A 144 -25.56 -0.24 -4.79
C ASP A 144 -24.06 -0.25 -5.10
N ILE A 145 -23.71 0.08 -6.35
CA ILE A 145 -22.33 0.04 -6.84
C ILE A 145 -21.37 1.03 -6.15
N ARG A 146 -21.89 1.94 -5.32
CA ARG A 146 -21.14 2.93 -4.54
C ARG A 146 -21.31 2.80 -3.04
N THR A 147 -22.23 1.97 -2.56
CA THR A 147 -22.49 1.84 -1.12
C THR A 147 -22.67 0.39 -0.66
N LEU A 148 -21.93 0.05 0.40
CA LEU A 148 -22.09 -1.20 1.17
C LEU A 148 -22.47 -0.88 2.62
N ARG A 149 -23.22 -1.80 3.25
CA ARG A 149 -23.43 -1.81 4.70
C ARG A 149 -22.74 -3.03 5.31
N ALA A 150 -21.98 -2.84 6.37
CA ALA A 150 -21.27 -3.90 7.05
C ALA A 150 -21.58 -3.93 8.55
N LYS A 151 -21.80 -5.13 9.10
CA LYS A 151 -21.96 -5.31 10.55
C LYS A 151 -20.60 -5.52 11.20
N ILE A 152 -20.13 -4.53 11.95
CA ILE A 152 -18.82 -4.55 12.61
C ILE A 152 -18.99 -5.10 14.02
N PRO A 153 -18.47 -6.30 14.32
CA PRO A 153 -18.66 -6.93 15.63
C PRO A 153 -17.80 -6.26 16.70
N ALA A 154 -18.28 -6.22 17.95
CA ALA A 154 -17.57 -5.58 19.07
C ALA A 154 -16.14 -6.12 19.30
N ARG A 155 -15.89 -7.40 18.99
CA ARG A 155 -14.56 -8.05 19.13
C ARG A 155 -13.47 -7.35 18.32
N VAL A 156 -13.82 -6.79 17.17
CA VAL A 156 -12.90 -6.08 16.28
C VAL A 156 -12.42 -4.78 16.93
N VAL A 157 -13.35 -4.04 17.53
CA VAL A 157 -13.03 -2.79 18.24
C VAL A 157 -12.16 -3.07 19.47
N ALA A 158 -12.41 -4.18 20.16
CA ALA A 158 -11.60 -4.61 21.31
C ALA A 158 -10.18 -5.06 20.93
N GLN A 159 -10.00 -5.59 19.72
CA GLN A 159 -8.71 -6.02 19.18
C GLN A 159 -7.93 -4.90 18.50
N ALA A 160 -8.49 -3.69 18.41
CA ALA A 160 -7.81 -2.54 17.84
C ALA A 160 -6.45 -2.37 18.53
N ILE A 161 -5.38 -2.37 17.74
CA ILE A 161 -4.02 -2.27 18.23
C ILE A 161 -3.66 -0.78 18.25
N PRO A 162 -2.92 -0.25 19.25
CA PRO A 162 -2.30 1.06 19.10
C PRO A 162 -1.52 1.04 17.80
N ASP A 163 -1.75 2.02 16.93
CA ASP A 163 -1.20 2.02 15.57
C ASP A 163 0.33 2.03 15.65
N ARG A 164 0.92 0.84 15.76
CA ARG A 164 2.34 0.64 15.96
C ARG A 164 2.96 0.38 14.60
N PHE A 165 2.63 1.24 13.63
CA PHE A 165 3.06 1.22 12.22
C PHE A 165 2.17 0.41 11.25
N VAL A 166 1.16 1.05 10.64
CA VAL A 166 0.58 0.63 9.33
C VAL A 166 0.55 1.85 8.39
N LEU A 167 1.41 1.96 7.35
CA LEU A 167 1.36 1.25 6.06
C LEU A 167 0.01 1.32 5.32
N SER A 168 -0.77 2.39 5.49
CA SER A 168 -1.78 2.80 4.49
C SER A 168 -1.06 3.42 3.29
N THR A 169 -1.31 2.89 2.10
CA THR A 169 -0.78 3.36 0.81
C THR A 169 -1.38 4.69 0.34
N ASN A 170 -2.02 5.48 1.22
CA ASN A 170 -2.60 6.78 0.86
C ASN A 170 -1.94 7.95 1.61
N PRO A 171 -1.61 9.06 0.93
CA PRO A 171 -1.11 10.27 1.55
C PRO A 171 -2.27 11.03 2.22
N GLU A 172 -2.01 11.73 3.32
CA GLU A 172 -2.97 12.54 4.12
C GLU A 172 -3.79 11.81 5.20
N GLN A 173 -3.15 10.96 6.03
CA GLN A 173 -3.63 10.81 7.42
C GLN A 173 -2.64 11.43 8.39
N ARG A 174 -2.96 12.63 8.89
CA ARG A 174 -2.31 13.21 10.07
C ARG A 174 -2.66 12.34 11.28
N VAL A 175 -1.87 11.30 11.53
CA VAL A 175 -2.04 10.41 12.68
C VAL A 175 -1.49 11.12 13.91
N GLY A 176 -2.41 11.69 14.70
CA GLY A 176 -2.12 12.38 15.95
C GLY A 176 -2.41 11.53 17.18
N VAL A 177 -1.51 11.67 18.16
CA VAL A 177 -1.61 11.35 19.59
C VAL A 177 -1.39 9.88 20.01
N TYR A 178 -0.41 9.69 20.91
CA TYR A 178 -0.23 8.48 21.71
C TYR A 178 -1.59 8.03 22.30
N GLY A 179 -2.13 6.90 21.84
CA GLY A 179 -3.34 6.28 22.40
C GLY A 179 -4.50 6.02 21.42
N ASP A 180 -4.49 6.59 20.21
CA ASP A 180 -5.47 6.24 19.18
C ASP A 180 -5.13 4.84 18.60
N ARG A 181 -6.10 3.93 18.63
CA ARG A 181 -6.01 2.59 18.03
C ARG A 181 -6.71 2.60 16.67
N THR A 182 -6.25 1.82 15.72
CA THR A 182 -6.86 1.76 14.38
C THR A 182 -7.21 0.33 14.00
N VAL A 183 -8.22 0.21 13.14
CA VAL A 183 -8.68 -1.05 12.56
C VAL A 183 -8.74 -0.86 11.04
N LYS A 184 -8.15 -1.77 10.28
CA LYS A 184 -8.07 -1.66 8.81
C LYS A 184 -9.34 -2.18 8.16
N ILE A 185 -9.95 -1.36 7.31
CA ILE A 185 -11.12 -1.70 6.51
C ILE A 185 -10.70 -1.83 5.03
N THR A 186 -11.14 -2.91 4.39
CA THR A 186 -10.95 -3.19 2.95
C THR A 186 -12.24 -3.80 2.39
N VAL A 187 -12.44 -3.72 1.08
CA VAL A 187 -13.50 -4.42 0.35
C VAL A 187 -12.86 -5.41 -0.60
N PHE A 188 -13.40 -6.63 -0.64
CA PHE A 188 -12.98 -7.67 -1.57
C PHE A 188 -14.13 -8.05 -2.48
N THR A 189 -13.86 -8.12 -3.79
CA THR A 189 -14.79 -8.60 -4.82
C THR A 189 -14.19 -9.84 -5.49
N GLY A 190 -14.98 -10.89 -5.74
CA GLY A 190 -14.48 -12.21 -6.16
C GLY A 190 -14.20 -12.33 -7.66
N PRO A 191 -13.23 -13.18 -8.10
CA PRO A 191 -12.93 -13.38 -9.53
C PRO A 191 -14.15 -13.89 -10.34
N PRO A 192 -14.27 -13.61 -11.66
CA PRO A 192 -13.26 -13.08 -12.59
C PRO A 192 -13.12 -11.55 -12.61
N ASP A 193 -14.00 -10.83 -11.91
CA ASP A 193 -14.06 -9.37 -11.87
C ASP A 193 -13.63 -8.83 -10.48
N GLY A 194 -13.16 -7.58 -10.38
CA GLY A 194 -12.85 -6.95 -9.10
C GLY A 194 -11.45 -7.22 -8.52
N GLY A 195 -11.30 -7.16 -7.20
CA GLY A 195 -10.01 -7.20 -6.51
C GLY A 195 -10.12 -6.80 -5.03
N LEU A 196 -8.98 -6.52 -4.40
CA LEU A 196 -8.94 -5.92 -3.06
C LEU A 196 -8.87 -4.40 -3.19
N SER A 197 -9.68 -3.68 -2.42
CA SER A 197 -9.65 -2.22 -2.42
C SER A 197 -8.41 -1.62 -1.76
N ASN A 198 -8.26 -0.30 -1.90
CA ASN A 198 -7.48 0.50 -0.96
C ASN A 198 -7.94 0.26 0.51
N SER A 199 -7.08 0.62 1.46
CA SER A 199 -7.37 0.46 2.89
C SER A 199 -7.77 1.79 3.54
N VAL A 200 -8.83 1.76 4.35
CA VAL A 200 -9.26 2.91 5.18
C VAL A 200 -9.26 2.51 6.65
N SER A 201 -8.76 3.39 7.51
CA SER A 201 -8.65 3.12 8.95
C SER A 201 -9.89 3.60 9.70
N LEU A 202 -10.56 2.70 10.42
CA LEU A 202 -11.50 3.05 11.47
C LEU A 202 -10.70 3.42 12.73
N LYS A 203 -10.91 4.64 13.24
CA LYS A 203 -10.24 5.09 14.46
C LYS A 203 -11.02 4.68 15.71
N VAL A 204 -10.36 4.00 16.63
CA VAL A 204 -10.90 3.59 17.93
C VAL A 204 -10.29 4.49 19.01
N MET A 205 -11.12 5.36 19.58
CA MET A 205 -10.75 6.26 20.65
C MET A 205 -10.78 5.53 21.99
N ALA A 206 -9.76 5.73 22.82
CA ALA A 206 -9.78 5.20 24.17
C ALA A 206 -10.97 5.76 24.97
N LYS A 207 -11.58 4.94 25.82
CA LYS A 207 -12.77 5.31 26.61
C LYS A 207 -12.54 6.52 27.54
N TRP A 208 -11.31 6.74 27.98
CA TRP A 208 -10.95 7.90 28.80
C TRP A 208 -10.84 9.20 27.98
N LEU A 209 -10.62 9.12 26.67
CA LEU A 209 -10.59 10.27 25.76
C LEU A 209 -11.99 10.73 25.33
N SER A 210 -13.01 9.86 25.37
CA SER A 210 -14.37 10.20 24.93
C SER A 210 -15.14 11.06 25.92
N ASN A 211 -14.64 11.23 27.15
CA ASN A 211 -15.36 11.89 28.25
C ASN A 211 -15.01 13.37 28.45
N ASP A 212 -14.07 13.95 27.70
CA ASP A 212 -13.60 15.34 27.88
C ASP A 212 -14.42 16.40 27.12
N LYS A 213 -15.74 16.20 26.98
CA LYS A 213 -16.65 17.28 26.56
C LYS A 213 -17.52 17.72 27.75
N LYS A 214 -17.03 18.73 28.47
CA LYS A 214 -17.87 19.75 29.11
C LYS A 214 -17.87 20.99 28.24
#